data_AF-A0A1I7TUR5-F1
#
_entry.id   AF-A0A1I7TUR5-F1
#
_cell.length_a   1.000
_cell.length_b   1.000
_cell.length_c   1.000
_cell.angle_alpha   90.00
_cell.angle_beta   90.00
_cell.angle_gamma   90.00
#
_symmetry.space_group_name_H-M   'P 1'
#
loop_
_entity.id
_entity.type
_entity.pdbx_description
1 polymer ?
#
loop_
_entity_poly.entity_id
_entity_poly.type
_entity_poly.pdbx_seq_one_letter_code
_entity_poly.pdbx_strand_id
1 'polypeptide(L)'
;MDDKIGGTTQILPDVPGILLVSASLGLLSVPFLLVFPFYLLIYLENREKDKKLPTYPIISHFFKTICFFYVVAPILCVTFLLGYLGNVSSIGSILSLMFSFTIAFLFIFVQVQHVLVCFLSIQRFLLYFLPDKENILEMGQKGMGRLIKILYPVVFLFNIITLVLYLCFLSIYEDDEVLGKIYMV
;
A
#
# COMPACT_ATOMS: atom_id res chain seq x y z
N MET A 1 -34.69 49.05 -2.09
CA MET A 1 -35.41 47.82 -1.70
C MET A 1 -34.70 46.69 -2.42
N ASP A 2 -33.82 46.06 -1.66
CA ASP A 2 -33.19 44.75 -1.83
C ASP A 2 -32.23 44.50 -3.00
N ASP A 3 -31.01 44.99 -2.78
CA ASP A 3 -29.75 44.38 -3.21
C ASP A 3 -29.45 43.16 -2.33
N LYS A 4 -29.50 41.93 -2.87
CA LYS A 4 -28.85 40.74 -2.28
C LYS A 4 -28.34 39.82 -3.37
N ILE A 5 -27.16 40.17 -3.88
CA ILE A 5 -26.26 39.24 -4.56
C ILE A 5 -25.89 38.17 -3.53
N GLY A 6 -26.53 37.01 -3.65
CA GLY A 6 -26.24 35.83 -2.84
C GLY A 6 -24.79 35.42 -3.05
N GLY A 7 -23.99 35.67 -2.02
CA GLY A 7 -22.58 35.30 -1.96
C GLY A 7 -22.42 33.83 -2.30
N THR A 8 -21.68 33.58 -3.38
CA THR A 8 -21.05 32.30 -3.64
C THR A 8 -20.05 32.11 -2.52
N THR A 9 -20.44 31.39 -1.48
CA THR A 9 -19.51 30.90 -0.46
C THR A 9 -18.62 29.88 -1.16
N GLN A 10 -17.60 30.36 -1.86
CA GLN A 10 -16.44 29.55 -2.21
C GLN A 10 -15.89 29.02 -0.89
N ILE A 11 -16.14 27.75 -0.62
CA ILE A 11 -15.48 27.01 0.45
C ILE A 11 -13.99 27.06 0.09
N LEU A 12 -13.27 28.00 0.70
CA LEU A 12 -11.82 28.07 0.58
C LEU A 12 -11.30 26.73 1.13
N PRO A 13 -10.51 25.95 0.37
CA PRO A 13 -9.96 24.71 0.86
C PRO A 13 -9.16 24.99 2.14
N ASP A 14 -9.19 24.08 3.10
CA ASP A 14 -8.56 24.21 4.42
C ASP A 14 -7.02 24.20 4.28
N VAL A 15 -6.47 25.32 3.80
CA VAL A 15 -5.06 25.53 3.40
C VAL A 15 -4.05 25.05 4.45
N PRO A 16 -4.27 25.27 5.77
CA PRO A 16 -3.33 24.81 6.80
C PRO A 16 -3.23 23.29 6.88
N GLY A 17 -4.34 22.57 6.72
CA GLY A 17 -4.37 21.10 6.79
C GLY A 17 -3.61 20.45 5.63
N ILE A 18 -3.72 21.02 4.43
CA ILE A 18 -3.02 20.51 3.23
C ILE A 18 -1.52 20.69 3.36
N LEU A 19 -1.07 21.87 3.83
CA LEU A 19 0.34 22.14 4.07
C LEU A 19 0.91 21.16 5.10
N LEU A 20 0.15 20.84 6.15
CA LEU A 20 0.55 19.84 7.14
C LEU A 20 0.66 18.42 6.53
N VAL A 21 -0.35 17.99 5.76
CA VAL A 21 -0.36 16.66 5.12
C VAL A 21 0.75 16.54 4.08
N SER A 22 0.95 17.55 3.24
CA SER A 22 2.02 17.55 2.24
C SER A 22 3.41 17.64 2.86
N ALA A 23 3.59 18.41 3.94
CA ALA A 23 4.85 18.48 4.67
C ALA A 23 5.20 17.15 5.36
N SER A 24 4.20 16.49 5.99
CA SER A 24 4.40 15.18 6.61
C SER A 24 4.73 14.09 5.58
N LEU A 25 4.05 14.06 4.44
CA LEU A 25 4.38 13.16 3.33
C LEU A 25 5.79 13.42 2.77
N GLY A 26 6.16 14.70 2.61
CA GLY A 26 7.49 15.12 2.20
C GLY A 26 8.57 14.60 3.14
N LEU A 27 8.40 14.79 4.45
CA LEU A 27 9.35 14.31 5.46
C LEU A 27 9.52 12.79 5.42
N LEU A 28 8.44 12.03 5.29
CA LEU A 28 8.47 10.56 5.20
C LEU A 28 9.14 10.06 3.91
N SER A 29 9.14 10.86 2.85
CA SER A 29 9.77 10.50 1.57
C SER A 29 11.30 10.68 1.55
N VAL A 30 11.86 11.52 2.43
CA VAL A 30 13.31 11.81 2.45
C VAL A 30 14.16 10.55 2.67
N PRO A 31 13.89 9.69 3.68
CA PRO A 31 14.65 8.44 3.86
C PRO A 31 14.52 7.51 2.65
N PHE A 32 13.34 7.47 2.04
CA PHE A 32 13.07 6.61 0.89
C PHE A 32 13.92 7.03 -0.32
N LEU A 33 14.04 8.33 -0.59
CA LEU A 33 14.90 8.87 -1.65
C LEU A 33 16.39 8.66 -1.35
N LEU A 34 16.80 8.79 -0.08
CA LEU A 34 18.20 8.62 0.32
C LEU A 34 18.66 7.17 0.28
N VAL A 35 17.83 6.22 0.71
CA VAL A 35 18.19 4.79 0.80
C VAL A 35 18.20 4.10 -0.57
N PHE A 36 17.32 4.53 -1.48
CA PHE A 36 17.17 3.90 -2.79
C PHE A 36 18.47 3.81 -3.62
N PRO A 37 19.30 4.86 -3.79
CA PRO A 37 20.54 4.74 -4.56
C PRO A 37 21.51 3.72 -3.96
N PHE A 38 21.64 3.67 -2.63
CA PHE A 38 22.48 2.66 -1.96
C PHE A 38 21.92 1.26 -2.16
N TYR A 39 20.61 1.09 -2.02
CA TYR A 39 19.94 -0.19 -2.28
C TYR A 39 20.16 -0.68 -3.71
N LEU A 40 20.03 0.22 -4.70
CA LEU A 40 20.26 -0.08 -6.11
C LEU A 40 21.71 -0.52 -6.36
N LEU A 41 22.69 0.21 -5.82
CA LEU A 41 24.11 -0.13 -5.97
C LEU A 41 24.44 -1.50 -5.37
N ILE A 42 24.01 -1.76 -4.15
CA ILE A 42 24.23 -3.04 -3.46
C ILE A 42 23.56 -4.19 -4.23
N TYR A 43 22.34 -3.99 -4.73
CA TYR A 43 21.65 -5.01 -5.51
C TYR A 43 22.39 -5.32 -6.81
N LEU A 44 22.86 -4.29 -7.53
CA LEU A 44 23.59 -4.47 -8.79
C LEU A 44 24.90 -5.22 -8.61
N GLU A 45 25.67 -4.87 -7.57
CA GLU A 45 26.96 -5.50 -7.27
C GLU A 45 26.80 -6.96 -6.84
N ASN A 46 25.76 -7.27 -6.06
CA ASN A 46 25.53 -8.63 -5.56
C ASN A 46 24.69 -9.52 -6.48
N ARG A 47 24.09 -8.95 -7.54
CA ARG A 47 23.14 -9.64 -8.42
C ARG A 47 23.62 -11.01 -8.90
N GLU A 48 24.85 -11.11 -9.39
CA GLU A 48 25.38 -12.37 -9.95
C GLU A 48 25.66 -13.42 -8.87
N LYS A 49 26.01 -13.00 -7.65
CA LYS A 49 26.18 -13.90 -6.50
C LYS A 49 24.82 -14.37 -6.00
N ASP A 50 23.89 -13.43 -5.83
CA ASP A 50 22.56 -13.68 -5.28
C ASP A 50 21.72 -14.57 -6.19
N LYS A 51 21.91 -14.52 -7.52
CA LYS A 51 21.23 -15.41 -8.49
C LYS A 51 21.38 -16.90 -8.18
N LYS A 52 22.43 -17.29 -7.45
CA LYS A 52 22.69 -18.69 -7.09
C LYS A 52 21.92 -19.10 -5.83
N LEU A 53 21.41 -18.13 -5.06
CA LEU A 53 20.69 -18.40 -3.82
C LEU A 53 19.28 -18.96 -4.11
N PRO A 54 18.79 -19.92 -3.30
CA PRO A 54 17.41 -20.38 -3.37
C PRO A 54 16.39 -19.26 -3.13
N THR A 55 16.75 -18.27 -2.31
CA THR A 55 15.93 -17.09 -1.96
C THR A 55 15.91 -16.00 -3.02
N TYR A 56 16.72 -16.13 -4.07
CA TYR A 56 16.82 -15.13 -5.14
C TYR A 56 15.49 -14.68 -5.73
N PRO A 57 14.49 -15.55 -5.97
CA PRO A 57 13.20 -15.11 -6.50
C PRO A 57 12.49 -14.09 -5.60
N ILE A 58 12.63 -14.19 -4.27
CA ILE A 58 12.08 -13.20 -3.33
C ILE A 58 12.88 -11.91 -3.42
N ILE A 59 14.22 -11.99 -3.38
CA ILE A 59 15.09 -10.80 -3.43
C ILE A 59 14.87 -10.03 -4.76
N SER A 60 14.78 -10.75 -5.87
CA SER A 60 14.45 -10.20 -7.19
C SER A 60 13.06 -9.58 -7.23
N HIS A 61 12.07 -10.19 -6.57
CA HIS A 61 10.73 -9.64 -6.46
C HIS A 61 10.71 -8.37 -5.59
N PHE A 62 11.38 -8.36 -4.43
CA PHE A 62 11.55 -7.18 -3.58
C PHE A 62 12.15 -6.02 -4.36
N PHE A 63 13.24 -6.25 -5.09
CA PHE A 63 13.89 -5.22 -5.90
C PHE A 63 12.92 -4.62 -6.93
N LYS A 64 12.24 -5.47 -7.70
CA LYS A 64 11.26 -5.02 -8.71
C LYS A 64 10.13 -4.21 -8.09
N THR A 65 9.62 -4.66 -6.96
CA THR A 65 8.55 -3.96 -6.24
C THR A 65 9.03 -2.63 -5.70
N ILE A 66 10.21 -2.56 -5.07
CA ILE A 66 10.78 -1.29 -4.57
C ILE A 66 10.95 -0.29 -5.72
N CYS A 67 11.50 -0.72 -6.86
CA CYS A 67 11.61 0.12 -8.05
C CYS A 67 10.23 0.60 -8.56
N PHE A 68 9.22 -0.28 -8.58
CA PHE A 68 7.86 0.07 -8.95
C PHE A 68 7.27 1.12 -8.00
N PHE A 69 7.41 0.95 -6.68
CA PHE A 69 6.97 1.93 -5.68
C PHE A 69 7.65 3.29 -5.87
N TYR A 70 8.94 3.30 -6.23
CA TYR A 70 9.68 4.54 -6.49
C TYR A 70 9.14 5.33 -7.68
N VAL A 71 8.60 4.64 -8.69
CA VAL A 71 7.95 5.28 -9.84
C VAL A 71 6.51 5.69 -9.54
N VAL A 72 5.75 4.86 -8.83
CA VAL A 72 4.32 5.10 -8.58
C VAL A 72 4.06 6.13 -7.48
N ALA A 73 4.89 6.19 -6.44
CA ALA A 73 4.73 7.13 -5.33
C ALA A 73 4.68 8.63 -5.76
N PRO A 74 5.59 9.14 -6.61
CA PRO A 74 5.49 10.53 -7.07
C PRO A 74 4.26 10.77 -7.96
N ILE A 75 3.88 9.79 -8.79
CA ILE A 75 2.66 9.88 -9.62
C ILE A 75 1.42 10.00 -8.74
N LEU A 76 1.35 9.22 -7.67
CA LEU A 76 0.28 9.31 -6.67
C LEU A 76 0.25 10.68 -5.99
N CYS A 77 1.40 11.22 -5.57
CA CYS A 77 1.47 12.55 -4.95
C CYS A 77 0.96 13.64 -5.90
N VAL A 78 1.38 13.62 -7.16
CA VAL A 78 0.92 14.58 -8.17
C VAL A 78 -0.58 14.41 -8.43
N THR A 79 -1.08 13.17 -8.54
CA THR A 79 -2.50 12.89 -8.77
C THR A 79 -3.36 13.38 -7.59
N PHE A 80 -2.88 13.21 -6.36
CA PHE A 80 -3.54 13.73 -5.16
C PHE A 80 -3.62 15.25 -5.15
N LEU A 81 -2.50 15.93 -5.43
CA LEU A 81 -2.44 17.39 -5.50
C LEU A 81 -3.36 17.95 -6.60
N LEU A 82 -3.34 17.34 -7.79
CA LEU A 82 -4.17 17.76 -8.91
C LEU A 82 -5.66 17.49 -8.66
N GLY A 83 -6.02 16.34 -8.10
CA GLY A 83 -7.40 16.00 -7.76
C GLY A 83 -7.98 16.93 -6.68
N TYR A 84 -7.14 17.37 -5.73
CA TYR A 84 -7.53 18.31 -4.69
C TYR A 84 -7.66 19.76 -5.22
N LEU A 85 -6.70 20.23 -6.01
CA LEU A 85 -6.74 21.57 -6.62
C LEU A 85 -7.83 21.68 -7.70
N GLY A 86 -8.14 20.58 -8.37
CA GLY A 86 -9.21 20.43 -9.37
C GLY A 86 -10.58 20.36 -8.72
N ASN A 87 -11.01 21.47 -8.13
CA ASN A 87 -12.31 21.64 -7.45
C ASN A 87 -13.50 21.05 -8.25
N VAL A 88 -14.33 20.21 -7.60
CA VAL A 88 -15.67 19.64 -7.95
C VAL A 88 -16.03 19.32 -9.42
N SER A 89 -15.08 19.35 -10.35
CA SER A 89 -15.29 18.98 -11.75
C SER A 89 -15.35 17.46 -11.89
N SER A 90 -16.03 16.97 -12.93
CA SER A 90 -16.04 15.53 -13.29
C SER A 90 -14.62 14.96 -13.40
N ILE A 91 -13.62 15.78 -13.77
CA ILE A 91 -12.21 15.38 -13.83
C ILE A 91 -11.65 15.10 -12.42
N GLY A 92 -11.96 15.93 -11.43
CA GLY A 92 -11.52 15.74 -10.04
C GLY A 92 -12.07 14.44 -9.44
N SER A 93 -13.35 14.12 -9.71
CA SER A 93 -13.97 12.87 -9.27
C SER A 93 -13.30 11.64 -9.90
N ILE A 94 -12.95 11.69 -11.19
CA ILE A 94 -12.23 10.60 -11.87
C ILE A 94 -10.83 10.42 -11.26
N LEU A 95 -10.09 11.51 -11.04
CA LEU A 95 -8.75 11.46 -10.44
C LEU A 95 -8.78 10.91 -9.00
N SER A 96 -9.79 11.29 -8.21
CA SER A 96 -10.01 10.76 -6.87
C SER A 96 -10.29 9.25 -6.88
N LEU A 97 -11.13 8.78 -7.81
CA LEU A 97 -11.39 7.36 -8.00
C LEU A 97 -10.11 6.60 -8.37
N MET A 98 -9.33 7.11 -9.34
CA MET A 98 -8.07 6.50 -9.75
C MET A 98 -7.05 6.45 -8.60
N PHE A 99 -6.98 7.51 -7.80
CA PHE A 99 -6.14 7.57 -6.61
C PHE A 99 -6.54 6.49 -5.62
N SER A 100 -7.83 6.37 -5.31
CA SER A 100 -8.36 5.38 -4.35
C SER A 100 -8.08 3.93 -4.81
N PHE A 101 -8.31 3.61 -6.08
CA PHE A 101 -7.96 2.31 -6.65
C PHE A 101 -6.47 2.00 -6.56
N THR A 102 -5.62 3.00 -6.86
CA THR A 102 -4.17 2.82 -6.81
C THR A 102 -3.69 2.57 -5.39
N ILE A 103 -4.21 3.30 -4.39
CA ILE A 103 -3.91 3.06 -2.98
C ILE A 103 -4.33 1.65 -2.54
N ALA A 104 -5.55 1.22 -2.89
CA ALA A 104 -6.03 -0.12 -2.58
C ALA A 104 -5.14 -1.21 -3.20
N PHE A 105 -4.69 -1.01 -4.43
CA PHE A 105 -3.75 -1.91 -5.10
C PHE A 105 -2.38 -1.96 -4.40
N LEU A 106 -1.80 -0.80 -4.05
CA LEU A 106 -0.53 -0.74 -3.33
C LEU A 106 -0.61 -1.40 -1.95
N PHE A 107 -1.74 -1.27 -1.27
CA PHE A 107 -1.97 -1.91 0.04
C PHE A 107 -1.81 -3.43 -0.03
N ILE A 108 -2.37 -4.07 -1.07
CA ILE A 108 -2.21 -5.51 -1.31
C ILE A 108 -0.72 -5.86 -1.53
N PHE A 109 0.00 -5.04 -2.30
CA PHE A 109 1.44 -5.26 -2.53
C PHE A 109 2.26 -5.18 -1.24
N VAL A 110 1.99 -4.18 -0.40
CA VAL A 110 2.67 -4.01 0.89
C VAL A 110 2.44 -5.22 1.78
N GLN A 111 1.20 -5.71 1.87
CA GLN A 111 0.89 -6.91 2.66
C GLN A 111 1.65 -8.16 2.16
N VAL A 112 1.68 -8.38 0.84
CA VAL A 112 2.46 -9.46 0.24
C VAL A 112 3.93 -9.34 0.64
N GLN A 113 4.52 -8.14 0.62
CA GLN A 113 5.90 -7.95 1.06
C GLN A 113 6.12 -8.25 2.53
N HIS A 114 5.22 -7.82 3.43
CA HIS A 114 5.34 -8.17 4.84
C HIS A 114 5.30 -9.68 5.06
N VAL A 115 4.41 -10.40 4.38
CA VAL A 115 4.35 -11.87 4.49
C VAL A 115 5.63 -12.51 3.95
N LEU A 116 6.18 -12.03 2.83
CA LEU A 116 7.45 -12.53 2.29
C LEU A 116 8.65 -12.25 3.21
N VAL A 117 8.69 -11.10 3.89
CA VAL A 117 9.72 -10.77 4.89
C VAL A 117 9.60 -11.70 6.11
N CYS A 118 8.38 -11.95 6.60
CA CYS A 118 8.13 -12.92 7.66
C CYS A 118 8.60 -14.32 7.25
N PHE A 119 8.25 -14.75 6.03
CA PHE A 119 8.66 -16.04 5.48
C PHE A 119 10.18 -16.19 5.41
N LEU A 120 10.89 -15.18 4.87
CA LEU A 120 12.35 -15.17 4.82
C LEU A 120 12.99 -15.22 6.21
N SER A 121 12.39 -14.53 7.18
CA SER A 121 12.87 -14.53 8.56
C SER A 121 12.73 -15.90 9.21
N ILE A 122 11.58 -16.56 9.01
CA ILE A 122 11.33 -17.93 9.45
C ILE A 122 12.31 -18.90 8.78
N GLN A 123 12.53 -18.77 7.47
CA GLN A 123 13.50 -19.60 6.75
C GLN A 123 14.91 -19.46 7.33
N ARG A 124 15.39 -18.23 7.57
CA ARG A 124 16.71 -17.98 8.16
C ARG A 124 16.81 -18.50 9.60
N PHE A 125 15.76 -18.32 10.39
CA PHE A 125 15.67 -18.84 11.75
C PHE A 125 15.78 -20.37 11.74
N LEU A 126 14.98 -21.05 10.93
CA LEU A 126 14.98 -22.52 10.85
C LEU A 126 16.33 -23.06 10.36
N LEU A 127 16.98 -22.42 9.39
CA LEU A 127 18.33 -22.82 8.96
C LEU A 127 19.37 -22.68 10.08
N TYR A 128 19.25 -21.64 10.91
CA TYR A 128 20.17 -21.43 12.03
C TYR A 128 19.98 -22.48 13.15
N PHE A 129 18.73 -22.84 13.47
CA PHE A 129 18.42 -23.77 14.57
C PHE A 129 18.37 -25.25 14.15
N LEU A 130 18.15 -25.55 12.87
CA LEU A 130 18.01 -26.91 12.32
C LEU A 130 18.93 -27.10 11.10
N PRO A 131 20.26 -27.01 11.27
CA PRO A 131 21.21 -27.18 10.16
C PRO A 131 21.06 -28.54 9.46
N ASP A 132 20.68 -29.59 10.18
CA ASP A 132 20.50 -30.94 9.64
C ASP A 132 19.34 -31.07 8.63
N LYS A 133 18.45 -30.07 8.53
CA LYS A 133 17.29 -30.06 7.61
C LYS A 133 17.44 -29.10 6.44
N GLU A 134 18.66 -28.64 6.15
CA GLU A 134 18.99 -27.67 5.10
C GLU A 134 18.35 -28.02 3.74
N ASN A 135 18.42 -29.27 3.30
CA ASN A 135 17.85 -29.73 2.02
C ASN A 135 16.31 -29.63 1.92
N ILE A 136 15.58 -29.64 3.04
CA ILE A 136 14.11 -29.49 3.06
C ILE A 136 13.72 -28.01 3.13
N LEU A 137 14.55 -27.20 3.79
CA LEU A 137 14.35 -25.77 4.03
C LEU A 137 14.80 -24.89 2.85
N GLU A 138 15.75 -25.36 2.05
CA GLU A 138 16.11 -24.77 0.77
C GLU A 138 15.02 -25.05 -0.27
N MET A 139 13.90 -24.34 -0.13
CA MET A 139 12.86 -24.31 -1.13
C MET A 139 13.48 -23.71 -2.41
N GLY A 140 13.74 -24.56 -3.40
CA GLY A 140 14.42 -24.16 -4.63
C GLY A 140 13.68 -23.02 -5.35
N GLN A 141 14.37 -22.36 -6.28
CA GLN A 141 13.87 -21.14 -6.93
C GLN A 141 12.47 -21.28 -7.55
N LYS A 142 12.14 -22.45 -8.09
CA LYS A 142 10.81 -22.77 -8.64
C LYS A 142 9.72 -22.76 -7.56
N GLY A 143 10.00 -23.30 -6.38
CA GLY A 143 9.09 -23.30 -5.23
C GLY A 143 8.84 -21.89 -4.74
N MET A 144 9.91 -21.10 -4.62
CA MET A 144 9.83 -19.71 -4.19
C MET A 144 9.03 -18.82 -5.15
N GLY A 145 9.22 -18.99 -6.46
CA GLY A 145 8.42 -18.29 -7.47
C GLY A 145 6.95 -18.70 -7.45
N ARG A 146 6.64 -19.97 -7.14
CA ARG A 146 5.26 -20.44 -6.97
C ARG A 146 4.62 -19.87 -5.70
N LEU A 147 5.37 -19.78 -4.60
CA LEU A 147 4.92 -19.18 -3.35
C LEU A 147 4.46 -17.74 -3.58
N ILE A 148 5.26 -16.92 -4.26
CA ILE A 148 4.89 -15.53 -4.56
C ILE A 148 3.57 -15.49 -5.35
N LYS A 149 3.41 -16.33 -6.39
CA LYS A 149 2.18 -16.37 -7.20
C LYS A 149 0.94 -16.79 -6.42
N ILE A 150 1.07 -17.70 -5.46
CA ILE A 150 -0.04 -18.15 -4.60
C ILE A 150 -0.38 -17.08 -3.56
N LEU A 151 0.61 -16.34 -3.08
CA LEU A 151 0.44 -15.38 -2.01
C LEU A 151 -0.46 -14.20 -2.42
N TYR A 152 -0.35 -13.72 -3.67
CA TYR A 152 -1.21 -12.64 -4.19
C TYR A 152 -2.72 -12.92 -4.09
N PRO A 153 -3.25 -14.03 -4.67
CA PRO A 153 -4.69 -14.32 -4.56
C PRO A 153 -5.11 -14.62 -3.12
N VAL A 154 -4.26 -15.24 -2.28
CA VAL A 154 -4.57 -15.48 -0.86
C VAL A 154 -4.75 -14.16 -0.11
N VAL A 155 -3.80 -13.24 -0.26
CA VAL A 155 -3.87 -11.91 0.36
C VAL A 155 -5.06 -11.12 -0.18
N PHE A 156 -5.32 -11.20 -1.49
CA PHE A 156 -6.48 -10.56 -2.09
C PHE A 156 -7.80 -11.06 -1.49
N LEU A 157 -8.00 -12.39 -1.42
CA LEU A 157 -9.19 -12.98 -0.81
C LEU A 157 -9.32 -12.61 0.66
N PHE A 158 -8.22 -12.58 1.41
CA PHE A 158 -8.22 -12.14 2.80
C PHE A 158 -8.74 -10.71 2.95
N ASN A 159 -8.27 -9.76 2.12
CA ASN A 159 -8.77 -8.39 2.14
C ASN A 159 -10.24 -8.28 1.76
N ILE A 160 -10.71 -9.08 0.79
CA ILE A 160 -12.14 -9.12 0.42
C ILE A 160 -12.99 -9.61 1.61
N ILE A 161 -12.56 -10.67 2.29
CA ILE A 161 -13.25 -11.18 3.48
C ILE A 161 -13.28 -10.11 4.58
N THR A 162 -12.14 -9.46 4.87
CA THR A 162 -12.05 -8.38 5.85
C THR A 162 -12.97 -7.21 5.50
N LEU A 163 -13.04 -6.83 4.21
CA LEU A 163 -13.93 -5.76 3.75
C LEU A 163 -15.40 -6.12 3.95
N VAL A 164 -15.82 -7.34 3.58
CA VAL A 164 -17.20 -7.80 3.76
C VAL A 164 -17.58 -7.85 5.24
N LEU A 165 -16.69 -8.36 6.10
CA LEU A 165 -16.91 -8.37 7.54
C LEU A 165 -17.04 -6.95 8.11
N TYR A 166 -16.21 -6.01 7.64
CA TYR A 166 -16.28 -4.61 8.05
C TYR A 166 -17.60 -3.95 7.63
N LEU A 167 -18.04 -4.16 6.39
CA LEU A 167 -19.32 -3.64 5.90
C LEU A 167 -20.52 -4.24 6.64
N CYS A 168 -20.47 -5.54 6.95
CA CYS A 168 -21.49 -6.21 7.74
C CYS A 168 -21.56 -5.65 9.17
N PHE A 169 -20.40 -5.43 9.80
CA PHE A 169 -20.31 -4.80 11.11
C PHE A 169 -20.88 -3.37 11.11
N LEU A 170 -20.57 -2.57 10.08
CA LEU A 170 -21.15 -1.23 9.92
C LEU A 170 -22.66 -1.26 9.74
N SER A 171 -23.19 -2.17 8.94
CA SER A 171 -24.64 -2.32 8.73
C SER A 171 -25.36 -2.64 10.04
N ILE A 172 -24.80 -3.51 10.88
CA ILE A 172 -25.38 -3.85 12.19
C ILE A 172 -25.34 -2.63 13.12
N TYR A 173 -24.22 -1.90 13.15
CA TYR A 173 -24.07 -0.71 13.98
C TYR A 173 -25.05 0.41 13.61
N GLU A 174 -25.27 0.63 12.31
CA GLU A 174 -26.20 1.64 11.81
C GLU A 174 -27.66 1.28 12.16
N ASP A 175 -28.03 0.00 12.05
CA ASP A 175 -29.35 -0.48 12.47
C ASP A 175 -29.59 -0.31 13.99
N ASP A 176 -28.58 -0.60 14.82
CA ASP A 176 -28.65 -0.41 16.28
C ASP A 176 -28.81 1.08 16.67
N GLU A 177 -28.13 2.00 15.98
CA GLU A 177 -28.27 3.45 16.23
C GLU A 177 -29.67 3.96 15.83
N VAL A 178 -30.20 3.48 14.70
CA VAL A 178 -31.56 3.80 14.24
C VAL A 178 -32.61 3.26 15.22
N LEU A 179 -32.44 2.01 15.69
CA LEU A 179 -33.32 1.43 16.71
C LEU A 179 -33.27 2.24 18.01
N GLY A 180 -32.09 2.62 18.49
CA GLY A 180 -31.92 3.45 19.69
C GLY A 180 -32.65 4.79 19.61
N LYS A 181 -32.69 5.43 18.44
CA LYS A 181 -33.43 6.68 18.21
C LYS A 181 -34.96 6.48 18.19
N ILE A 182 -35.45 5.33 17.73
CA ILE A 182 -36.89 5.03 17.68
C ILE A 182 -37.48 4.75 19.07
N TYR A 183 -36.73 4.10 19.97
CA TYR A 183 -37.22 3.72 21.31
C TYR A 183 -37.02 4.78 22.40
N MET A 184 -36.34 5.89 22.12
CA MET A 184 -36.17 7.02 23.05
C MET A 184 -37.10 8.21 22.79
N VAL A 185 -38.18 8.01 22.02
CA VAL A 185 -39.32 8.93 21.87
C VAL A 185 -40.52 8.35 22.61
#